data_AF-A0A841KAF7-F1
#
_entry.id   AF-A0A841KAF7-F1
#
_cell.length_a   1.000
_cell.length_b   1.000
_cell.length_c   1.000
_cell.angle_alpha   90.00
_cell.angle_beta   90.00
_cell.angle_gamma   90.00
#
_symmetry.space_group_name_H-M   'P 1'
#
loop_
_entity.id
_entity.type
_entity.pdbx_description
1 polymer ?
#
loop_
_entity_poly.entity_id
_entity_poly.type
_entity_poly.pdbx_seq_one_letter_code
_entity_poly.pdbx_strand_id
1 'polypeptide(L)'
;MLDWFLRNHEGTARAVILGIDEFWCEGDPELPLRHPFPFWLYEADFLSHLQGLLRFDVVERLGERIAFLAGYGERARPDGYWDYTPEYVGMGYDTPEKVKELSTPRPTMHADPTGRFPAAALLRQVFDRLPRDLVVVLISPPVFVAGLPAPGTEAASHESRCLATFATLAAGRPRTAWIDWRSDRPETRDPANFFDKTHYRASLARQLERIAAHEISKLIRAE
;
A
#
# COMPACT_ATOMS: atom_id res chain seq x y z
N MET A 1 10.72 7.17 0.08
CA MET A 1 9.36 7.77 -0.02
C MET A 1 8.88 8.38 1.30
N LEU A 2 8.62 7.62 2.37
CA LEU A 2 8.14 8.18 3.65
C LEU A 2 9.07 9.26 4.22
N ASP A 3 10.38 9.02 4.18
CA ASP A 3 11.40 9.99 4.59
C ASP A 3 11.33 11.30 3.77
N TRP A 4 11.19 11.21 2.45
CA TRP A 4 10.95 12.38 1.59
C TRP A 4 9.66 13.11 1.95
N PHE A 5 8.56 12.38 2.21
CA PHE A 5 7.29 12.99 2.61
C PHE A 5 7.44 13.81 3.89
N LEU A 6 8.11 13.25 4.91
CA LEU A 6 8.30 13.91 6.19
C LEU A 6 9.18 15.16 6.10
N ARG A 7 10.26 15.12 5.29
CA ARG A 7 11.08 16.32 5.01
C ARG A 7 10.27 17.44 4.38
N ASN A 8 9.35 17.12 3.48
CA ASN A 8 8.55 18.11 2.75
C ASN A 8 7.28 18.53 3.50
N HIS A 9 6.97 17.88 4.63
CA HIS A 9 5.80 18.18 5.47
C HIS A 9 6.22 18.32 6.95
N GLU A 10 7.44 18.80 7.19
CA GLU A 10 7.94 19.00 8.55
C GLU A 10 7.02 19.99 9.29
N GLY A 11 6.57 19.59 10.49
CA GLY A 11 5.62 20.37 11.31
C GLY A 11 4.17 20.39 10.80
N THR A 12 3.87 19.88 9.61
CA THR A 12 2.51 19.86 9.04
C THR A 12 1.92 18.45 8.94
N ALA A 13 2.75 17.41 8.82
CA ALA A 13 2.29 16.02 8.80
C ALA A 13 1.67 15.62 10.16
N ARG A 14 0.39 15.27 10.15
CA ARG A 14 -0.35 14.83 11.37
C ARG A 14 -0.53 13.32 11.45
N ALA A 15 -0.66 12.66 10.31
CA ALA A 15 -0.85 11.23 10.22
C ALA A 15 -0.21 10.66 8.95
N VAL A 16 0.22 9.40 9.01
CA VAL A 16 0.62 8.60 7.85
C VAL A 16 -0.10 7.25 7.88
N ILE A 17 -0.55 6.79 6.71
CA ILE A 17 -1.15 5.47 6.53
C ILE A 17 -0.21 4.64 5.66
N LEU A 18 0.15 3.45 6.12
CA LEU A 18 1.02 2.52 5.39
C LEU A 18 0.26 1.22 5.13
N GLY A 19 0.14 0.84 3.85
CA GLY A 19 -0.41 -0.44 3.43
C GLY A 19 0.64 -1.55 3.54
N ILE A 20 0.32 -2.60 4.27
CA ILE A 20 1.15 -3.79 4.50
C ILE A 20 0.54 -4.94 3.71
N ASP A 21 0.94 -5.10 2.45
CA ASP A 21 0.51 -6.22 1.60
C ASP A 21 1.40 -7.46 1.79
N GLU A 22 1.20 -8.47 0.94
CA GLU A 22 1.96 -9.73 1.03
C GLU A 22 3.47 -9.58 0.75
N PHE A 23 3.91 -8.54 0.04
CA PHE A 23 5.32 -8.35 -0.29
C PHE A 23 6.12 -7.88 0.92
N TRP A 24 5.46 -7.29 1.91
CA TRP A 24 6.06 -6.99 3.22
C TRP A 24 6.40 -8.25 4.03
N CYS A 25 5.88 -9.41 3.61
CA CYS A 25 6.16 -10.69 4.21
C CYS A 25 7.27 -11.46 3.51
N GLU A 26 7.88 -10.94 2.44
CA GLU A 26 9.00 -11.60 1.78
C GLU A 26 10.19 -11.74 2.73
N GLY A 27 10.89 -12.88 2.66
CA GLY A 27 12.05 -13.19 3.49
C GLY A 27 13.38 -12.72 2.90
N ASP A 28 13.40 -12.33 1.63
CA ASP A 28 14.62 -11.84 0.97
C ASP A 28 15.05 -10.49 1.57
N PRO A 29 16.23 -10.42 2.22
CA PRO A 29 16.71 -9.18 2.82
C PRO A 29 17.00 -8.08 1.80
N GLU A 30 17.20 -8.42 0.52
CA GLU A 30 17.43 -7.44 -0.54
C GLU A 30 16.13 -6.74 -0.99
N LEU A 31 14.96 -7.25 -0.57
CA LEU A 31 13.63 -6.71 -0.87
C LEU A 31 13.50 -6.35 -2.38
N PRO A 32 13.65 -7.34 -3.27
CA PRO A 32 13.76 -7.08 -4.70
C PRO A 32 12.51 -6.40 -5.25
N LEU A 33 12.72 -5.38 -6.08
CA LEU A 33 11.63 -4.73 -6.79
C LEU A 33 11.11 -5.62 -7.91
N ARG A 34 9.78 -5.81 -7.97
CA ARG A 34 9.10 -6.48 -9.10
C ARG A 34 9.13 -5.65 -10.38
N HIS A 35 9.05 -4.33 -10.22
CA HIS A 35 9.08 -3.37 -11.32
C HIS A 35 10.06 -2.26 -10.98
N PRO A 36 10.84 -1.76 -11.96
CA PRO A 36 11.73 -0.65 -11.74
C PRO A 36 10.98 0.54 -11.14
N PHE A 37 11.46 1.04 -9.99
CA PHE A 37 10.90 2.22 -9.35
C PHE A 37 11.93 3.37 -9.39
N PRO A 38 11.53 4.57 -9.85
CA PRO A 38 12.44 5.72 -9.95
C PRO A 38 12.71 6.36 -8.58
N PHE A 39 13.48 5.70 -7.71
CA PHE A 39 13.80 6.20 -6.36
C PHE A 39 14.45 7.59 -6.36
N TRP A 40 15.20 7.93 -7.41
CA TRP A 40 15.82 9.24 -7.63
C TRP A 40 14.83 10.43 -7.57
N LEU A 41 13.53 10.19 -7.78
CA LEU A 41 12.50 11.22 -7.59
C LEU A 41 12.32 11.65 -6.13
N TYR A 42 12.72 10.80 -5.19
CA TYR A 42 12.54 10.99 -3.74
C TYR A 42 13.86 11.15 -2.99
N GLU A 43 14.98 11.17 -3.70
CA GLU A 43 16.30 11.38 -3.10
C GLU A 43 16.39 12.77 -2.46
N ALA A 44 17.24 12.87 -1.43
CA ALA A 44 17.44 14.13 -0.73
C ALA A 44 18.30 15.11 -1.55
N ASP A 45 19.18 14.58 -2.40
CA ASP A 45 20.17 15.37 -3.09
C ASP A 45 19.70 15.83 -4.48
N PHE A 46 19.93 17.11 -4.77
CA PHE A 46 19.50 17.74 -6.00
C PHE A 46 20.22 17.20 -7.25
N LEU A 47 21.46 16.73 -7.10
CA LEU A 47 22.27 16.26 -8.22
C LEU A 47 21.76 14.91 -8.74
N SER A 48 21.42 13.96 -7.87
CA SER A 48 20.78 12.69 -8.25
C SER A 48 19.45 12.93 -8.92
N HIS A 49 18.68 13.91 -8.45
CA HIS A 49 17.44 14.30 -9.11
C HIS A 49 17.70 14.79 -10.54
N LEU A 50 18.65 15.71 -10.74
CA LEU A 50 19.04 16.19 -12.07
C LEU A 50 19.56 15.07 -12.98
N GLN A 51 20.39 14.18 -12.46
CA GLN A 51 20.89 13.02 -13.21
C GLN A 51 19.75 12.10 -13.64
N GLY A 52 18.77 11.86 -12.76
CA GLY A 52 17.59 11.09 -13.08
C GLY A 52 16.72 11.69 -14.19
N LEU A 53 16.75 13.02 -14.37
CA LEU A 53 16.07 13.71 -15.46
C LEU A 53 16.78 13.58 -16.82
N LEU A 54 18.07 13.24 -16.85
CA LEU A 54 18.85 13.07 -18.09
C LEU A 54 18.53 11.72 -18.77
N ARG A 55 17.29 11.52 -19.20
CA ARG A 55 16.80 10.27 -19.81
C ARG A 55 15.90 10.55 -21.00
N PHE A 56 15.97 9.67 -22.02
CA PHE A 56 15.11 9.77 -23.21
C PHE A 56 13.62 9.75 -22.85
N ASP A 57 13.21 8.92 -21.87
CA ASP A 57 11.83 8.86 -21.37
C ASP A 57 11.28 10.24 -20.97
N VAL A 58 12.13 11.13 -20.42
CA VAL A 58 11.71 12.49 -20.03
C VAL A 58 11.42 13.35 -21.25
N VAL A 59 12.22 13.21 -22.32
CA VAL A 59 12.00 13.92 -23.59
C VAL A 59 10.74 13.44 -24.27
N GLU A 60 10.48 12.13 -24.28
CA GLU A 60 9.26 11.54 -24.85
C GLU A 60 8.00 12.06 -24.16
N ARG A 61 8.05 12.24 -22.83
CA ARG A 61 6.92 12.76 -22.04
C ARG A 61 6.84 14.28 -21.97
N LEU A 62 7.78 15.00 -22.60
CA LEU A 62 7.79 16.46 -22.61
C LEU A 62 6.55 17.03 -23.30
N GLY A 63 6.12 16.41 -24.40
CA GLY A 63 4.91 16.81 -25.13
C GLY A 63 3.64 16.69 -24.27
N GLU A 64 3.48 15.56 -23.58
CA GLU A 64 2.38 15.35 -22.63
C GLU A 64 2.40 16.38 -21.51
N ARG A 65 3.59 16.70 -20.98
CA ARG A 65 3.75 17.71 -19.94
C ARG A 65 3.37 19.11 -20.42
N ILE A 66 3.78 19.50 -21.63
CA ILE A 66 3.40 20.78 -22.23
C ILE A 66 1.90 20.83 -22.47
N ALA A 67 1.30 19.77 -23.01
CA ALA A 67 -0.14 19.68 -23.20
C ALA A 67 -0.90 19.85 -21.87
N PHE A 68 -0.46 19.16 -20.82
CA PHE A 68 -1.00 19.30 -19.46
C PHE A 68 -0.94 20.74 -18.93
N LEU A 69 0.22 21.40 -19.08
CA LEU A 69 0.40 22.79 -18.68
C LEU A 69 -0.45 23.77 -19.51
N ALA A 70 -0.68 23.46 -20.79
CA ALA A 70 -1.57 24.20 -21.67
C ALA A 70 -3.07 23.90 -21.43
N GLY A 71 -3.39 23.08 -20.42
CA GLY A 71 -4.77 22.78 -20.01
C GLY A 71 -5.41 21.59 -20.72
N TYR A 72 -4.65 20.84 -21.52
CA TYR A 72 -5.11 19.61 -22.16
C TYR A 72 -4.88 18.39 -21.26
N GLY A 73 -5.81 17.44 -21.28
CA GLY A 73 -5.73 16.22 -20.48
C GLY A 73 -6.53 16.31 -19.17
N GLU A 74 -6.89 15.14 -18.66
CA GLU A 74 -7.64 15.01 -17.42
C GLU A 74 -6.76 15.39 -16.22
N ARG A 75 -7.33 16.15 -15.29
CA ARG A 75 -6.64 16.56 -14.06
C ARG A 75 -7.09 15.68 -12.93
N ALA A 76 -6.13 15.27 -12.11
CA ALA A 76 -6.44 14.63 -10.84
C ALA A 76 -7.33 15.56 -10.00
N ARG A 77 -8.14 14.96 -9.14
CA ARG A 77 -8.99 15.72 -8.23
C ARG A 77 -8.13 16.66 -7.36
N PRO A 78 -8.67 17.79 -6.90
CA PRO A 78 -7.92 18.73 -6.05
C PRO A 78 -7.40 18.12 -4.74
N ASP A 79 -7.97 17.02 -4.29
CA ASP A 79 -7.51 16.25 -3.12
C ASP A 79 -6.35 15.29 -3.41
N GLY A 80 -5.85 15.27 -4.66
CA GLY A 80 -4.72 14.45 -5.08
C GLY A 80 -5.07 12.98 -5.38
N TYR A 81 -6.34 12.59 -5.27
CA TYR A 81 -6.78 11.22 -5.57
C TYR A 81 -7.22 11.05 -7.02
N TRP A 82 -7.08 9.82 -7.52
CA TRP A 82 -7.52 9.40 -8.84
C TRP A 82 -8.57 8.29 -8.72
N ASP A 83 -9.61 8.32 -9.54
CA ASP A 83 -10.58 7.23 -9.62
C ASP A 83 -10.11 6.23 -10.68
N TYR A 84 -9.59 5.08 -10.22
CA TYR A 84 -9.12 4.01 -11.10
C TYR A 84 -10.26 3.10 -11.61
N THR A 85 -11.50 3.33 -11.17
CA THR A 85 -12.64 2.46 -11.53
C THR A 85 -12.86 2.39 -13.04
N PRO A 86 -12.85 3.51 -13.80
CA PRO A 86 -13.01 3.47 -15.25
C PRO A 86 -11.95 2.63 -15.95
N GLU A 87 -10.70 2.65 -15.50
CA GLU A 87 -9.59 1.89 -16.06
C GLU A 87 -9.76 0.39 -15.82
N TYR A 88 -10.12 -0.01 -14.60
CA TYR A 88 -10.43 -1.42 -14.32
C TYR A 88 -11.62 -1.93 -15.16
N VAL A 89 -12.66 -1.12 -15.32
CA VAL A 89 -13.79 -1.44 -16.19
C VAL A 89 -13.34 -1.53 -17.65
N GLY A 90 -12.54 -0.59 -18.14
CA GLY A 90 -11.99 -0.60 -19.49
C GLY A 90 -11.09 -1.80 -19.78
N MET A 91 -10.43 -2.36 -18.75
CA MET A 91 -9.67 -3.61 -18.81
C MET A 91 -10.54 -4.88 -18.70
N GLY A 92 -11.86 -4.74 -18.51
CA GLY A 92 -12.82 -5.85 -18.46
C GLY A 92 -12.95 -6.53 -17.09
N TYR A 93 -12.51 -5.91 -15.99
CA TYR A 93 -12.63 -6.47 -14.63
C TYR A 93 -14.06 -6.47 -14.07
N ASP A 94 -15.05 -6.07 -14.86
CA ASP A 94 -16.49 -6.18 -14.58
C ASP A 94 -17.19 -7.27 -15.39
N THR A 95 -16.47 -7.94 -16.30
CA THR A 95 -17.02 -9.04 -17.11
C THR A 95 -17.34 -10.28 -16.27
N PRO A 96 -18.39 -11.05 -16.62
CA PRO A 96 -18.71 -12.30 -15.93
C PRO A 96 -17.54 -13.29 -15.87
N GLU A 97 -16.70 -13.31 -16.90
CA GLU A 97 -15.50 -14.15 -16.99
C GLU A 97 -14.50 -13.76 -15.91
N LYS A 98 -14.18 -12.46 -15.78
CA LYS A 98 -13.26 -11.96 -14.74
C LYS A 98 -13.80 -12.12 -13.33
N VAL A 99 -15.11 -11.92 -13.15
CA VAL A 99 -15.76 -12.19 -11.86
C VAL A 99 -15.64 -13.67 -11.49
N LYS A 100 -15.78 -14.59 -12.45
CA LYS A 100 -15.61 -16.03 -12.21
C LYS A 100 -14.16 -16.40 -11.86
N GLU A 101 -13.17 -15.72 -12.46
CA GLU A 101 -11.75 -15.92 -12.14
C GLU A 101 -11.39 -15.56 -10.69
N LEU A 102 -12.20 -14.73 -10.00
CA LEU A 102 -11.97 -14.40 -8.59
C LEU A 102 -11.96 -15.67 -7.71
N SER A 103 -12.83 -16.64 -7.99
CA SER A 103 -12.94 -17.87 -7.20
C SER A 103 -11.78 -18.85 -7.38
N THR A 104 -10.94 -18.68 -8.39
CA THR A 104 -9.77 -19.53 -8.60
C THR A 104 -8.68 -19.15 -7.59
N PRO A 105 -8.13 -20.04 -6.76
CA PRO A 105 -7.02 -19.69 -5.87
C PRO A 105 -5.82 -19.16 -6.65
N ARG A 106 -5.16 -18.11 -6.14
CA ARG A 106 -3.87 -17.65 -6.70
C ARG A 106 -2.70 -18.38 -6.02
N PRO A 107 -1.56 -18.54 -6.69
CA PRO A 107 -0.32 -18.93 -6.02
C PRO A 107 -0.01 -17.95 -4.88
N THR A 108 0.26 -18.47 -3.69
CA THR A 108 0.72 -17.67 -2.56
C THR A 108 2.20 -17.40 -2.67
N MET A 109 2.66 -16.32 -2.02
CA MET A 109 4.09 -16.10 -1.79
C MET A 109 4.71 -17.34 -1.13
N HIS A 110 5.95 -17.67 -1.55
CA HIS A 110 6.68 -18.76 -0.93
C HIS A 110 6.91 -18.41 0.55
N ALA A 111 6.63 -19.37 1.43
CA ALA A 111 6.94 -19.20 2.84
C ALA A 111 8.45 -19.17 3.00
N ASP A 112 8.99 -18.14 3.64
CA ASP A 112 10.40 -18.14 4.02
C ASP A 112 10.60 -19.12 5.18
N PRO A 113 11.39 -20.20 4.99
CA PRO A 113 11.66 -21.16 6.05
C PRO A 113 12.45 -20.56 7.21
N THR A 114 13.14 -19.42 7.02
CA THR A 114 13.85 -18.74 8.11
C THR A 114 12.91 -17.98 9.04
N GLY A 115 11.67 -17.72 8.61
CA GLY A 115 10.67 -16.97 9.37
C GLY A 115 11.06 -15.51 9.64
N ARG A 116 11.91 -14.94 8.77
CA ARG A 116 12.36 -13.55 8.88
C ARG A 116 11.44 -12.64 8.06
N PHE A 117 11.29 -11.40 8.55
CA PHE A 117 10.53 -10.35 7.86
C PHE A 117 11.40 -9.08 7.76
N PRO A 118 12.32 -9.01 6.76
CA PRO A 118 13.23 -7.87 6.58
C PRO A 118 12.52 -6.52 6.46
N ALA A 119 11.37 -6.46 5.77
CA ALA A 119 10.59 -5.24 5.66
C ALA A 119 10.09 -4.74 7.03
N ALA A 120 9.67 -5.65 7.92
CA ALA A 120 9.31 -5.30 9.29
C ALA A 120 10.51 -4.81 10.10
N ALA A 121 11.68 -5.43 9.92
CA ALA A 121 12.92 -4.99 10.57
C ALA A 121 13.35 -3.59 10.10
N LEU A 122 13.20 -3.28 8.81
CA LEU A 122 13.45 -1.95 8.25
C LEU A 122 12.44 -0.92 8.76
N LEU A 123 11.15 -1.28 8.79
CA LEU A 123 10.09 -0.40 9.30
C LEU A 123 10.33 -0.01 10.76
N ARG A 124 10.80 -0.93 11.60
CA ARG A 124 11.19 -0.63 12.98
C ARG A 124 12.26 0.47 13.06
N GLN A 125 13.30 0.39 12.23
CA GLN A 125 14.35 1.43 12.17
C GLN A 125 13.81 2.77 11.67
N VAL A 126 12.78 2.75 10.82
CA VAL A 126 12.08 3.97 10.41
C VAL A 126 11.25 4.53 11.58
N PHE A 127 10.50 3.68 12.28
CA PHE A 127 9.66 4.08 13.43
C PHE A 127 10.46 4.76 14.55
N ASP A 128 11.70 4.31 14.78
CA ASP A 128 12.62 4.91 15.75
C ASP A 128 12.99 6.36 15.43
N ARG A 129 12.84 6.77 14.16
CA ARG A 129 13.15 8.12 13.66
C ARG A 129 11.91 8.99 13.43
N LEU A 130 10.71 8.43 13.51
CA LEU A 130 9.47 9.19 13.29
C LEU A 130 9.17 10.11 14.49
N PRO A 131 8.69 11.35 14.26
CA PRO A 131 8.23 12.25 15.33
C PRO A 131 7.24 11.53 16.25
N ARG A 132 7.40 11.64 17.57
CA ARG A 132 6.59 10.85 18.54
C ARG A 132 5.10 11.20 18.53
N ASP A 133 4.77 12.41 18.09
CA ASP A 133 3.42 12.96 17.97
C ASP A 133 2.73 12.58 16.65
N LEU A 134 3.49 12.13 15.64
CA LEU A 134 2.96 11.65 14.36
C LEU A 134 2.12 10.39 14.57
N VAL A 135 0.85 10.47 14.16
CA VAL A 135 -0.06 9.32 14.11
C VAL A 135 0.35 8.39 12.97
N VAL A 136 0.46 7.10 13.26
CA VAL A 136 0.78 6.09 12.25
C VAL A 136 -0.36 5.07 12.20
N VAL A 137 -0.87 4.76 11.01
CA VAL A 137 -1.83 3.69 10.82
C VAL A 137 -1.23 2.67 9.87
N LEU A 138 -1.01 1.46 10.35
CA LEU A 138 -0.63 0.32 9.54
C LEU A 138 -1.90 -0.43 9.15
N ILE A 139 -2.10 -0.67 7.85
CA ILE A 139 -3.28 -1.38 7.32
C ILE A 139 -2.82 -2.59 6.52
N SER A 140 -3.24 -3.78 6.91
CA SER A 140 -3.21 -4.95 6.02
C SER A 140 -4.47 -4.92 5.16
N PRO A 141 -4.38 -4.58 3.86
CA PRO A 141 -5.55 -4.33 3.03
C PRO A 141 -6.33 -5.63 2.77
N PRO A 142 -7.65 -5.54 2.55
CA PRO A 142 -8.45 -6.71 2.23
C PRO A 142 -8.03 -7.29 0.89
N VAL A 143 -8.05 -8.62 0.85
CA VAL A 143 -7.95 -9.39 -0.37
C VAL A 143 -9.20 -10.23 -0.51
N PHE A 144 -9.55 -10.59 -1.73
CA PHE A 144 -10.61 -11.56 -1.95
C PHE A 144 -10.24 -12.89 -1.28
N VAL A 145 -11.22 -13.65 -0.80
CA VAL A 145 -10.98 -14.88 -0.01
C VAL A 145 -10.08 -15.89 -0.73
N ALA A 146 -10.19 -16.02 -2.06
CA ALA A 146 -9.32 -16.90 -2.86
C ALA A 146 -7.90 -16.32 -3.10
N GLY A 147 -7.66 -15.10 -2.65
CA GLY A 147 -6.36 -14.44 -2.59
C GLY A 147 -5.59 -14.73 -1.29
N LEU A 148 -6.25 -15.27 -0.26
CA LEU A 148 -5.64 -15.69 1.00
C LEU A 148 -4.97 -17.07 0.86
N PRO A 149 -3.89 -17.33 1.62
CA PRO A 149 -3.37 -18.68 1.76
C PRO A 149 -4.41 -19.65 2.33
N ALA A 150 -4.39 -20.89 1.83
CA ALA A 150 -5.31 -21.91 2.32
C ALA A 150 -5.06 -22.20 3.81
N PRO A 151 -6.11 -22.27 4.66
CA PRO A 151 -5.97 -22.56 6.08
C PRO A 151 -5.18 -23.85 6.34
N GLY A 152 -4.33 -23.85 7.38
CA GLY A 152 -3.51 -25.00 7.76
C GLY A 152 -2.27 -25.23 6.89
N THR A 153 -2.03 -24.42 5.86
CA THR A 153 -0.79 -24.49 5.06
C THR A 153 0.36 -23.72 5.71
N GLU A 154 1.58 -24.03 5.29
CA GLU A 154 2.77 -23.28 5.70
C GLU A 154 2.68 -21.80 5.28
N ALA A 155 2.13 -21.52 4.08
CA ALA A 155 1.90 -20.16 3.60
C ALA A 155 0.95 -19.37 4.53
N ALA A 156 -0.13 -19.99 5.03
CA ALA A 156 -1.02 -19.35 6.00
C ALA A 156 -0.33 -19.08 7.34
N SER A 157 0.49 -20.02 7.82
CA SER A 157 1.28 -19.84 9.04
C SER A 157 2.31 -18.73 8.88
N HIS A 158 2.98 -18.67 7.74
CA HIS A 158 3.97 -17.64 7.41
C HIS A 158 3.34 -16.24 7.35
N GLU A 159 2.23 -16.07 6.62
CA GLU A 159 1.51 -14.80 6.55
C GLU A 159 1.00 -14.37 7.94
N SER A 160 0.47 -15.29 8.74
CA SER A 160 0.04 -14.99 10.12
C SER A 160 1.18 -14.49 11.00
N ARG A 161 2.36 -15.12 10.93
CA ARG A 161 3.56 -14.66 11.67
C ARG A 161 4.03 -13.29 11.21
N CYS A 162 3.97 -13.02 9.90
CA CYS A 162 4.30 -11.73 9.33
C CYS A 162 3.38 -10.63 9.87
N LEU A 163 2.05 -10.80 9.73
CA LEU A 163 1.08 -9.82 10.20
C LEU A 163 1.15 -9.59 11.72
N ALA A 164 1.39 -10.65 12.50
CA ALA A 164 1.63 -10.54 13.94
C ALA A 164 2.89 -9.72 14.29
N THR A 165 3.91 -9.76 13.44
CA THR A 165 5.12 -8.93 13.59
C THR A 165 4.78 -7.44 13.41
N PHE A 166 4.00 -7.09 12.38
CA PHE A 166 3.56 -5.70 12.17
C PHE A 166 2.60 -5.20 13.26
N ALA A 167 1.69 -6.06 13.72
CA ALA A 167 0.82 -5.75 14.86
C ALA A 167 1.65 -5.46 16.13
N THR A 168 2.69 -6.24 16.38
CA THR A 168 3.62 -6.04 17.51
C THR A 168 4.40 -4.73 17.36
N LEU A 169 4.88 -4.40 16.15
CA LEU A 169 5.55 -3.13 15.87
C LEU A 169 4.63 -1.93 16.10
N ALA A 170 3.37 -2.01 15.67
CA ALA A 170 2.36 -0.99 15.93
C ALA A 170 2.12 -0.80 17.44
N ALA A 171 1.96 -1.89 18.19
CA ALA A 171 1.76 -1.83 19.63
C ALA A 171 2.95 -1.24 20.40
N GLY A 172 4.18 -1.40 19.87
CA GLY A 172 5.40 -0.89 20.49
C GLY A 172 5.61 0.62 20.35
N ARG A 173 4.86 1.30 19.46
CA ARG A 173 5.01 2.73 19.20
C ARG A 173 3.77 3.50 19.67
N PRO A 174 3.92 4.59 20.45
CA PRO A 174 2.79 5.48 20.76
C PRO A 174 2.10 6.00 19.50
N ARG A 175 0.81 6.32 19.61
CA ARG A 175 0.00 6.89 18.51
C ARG A 175 0.04 6.06 17.22
N THR A 176 0.10 4.76 17.35
CA THR A 176 0.12 3.84 16.22
C THR A 176 -1.05 2.87 16.29
N ALA A 177 -1.79 2.73 15.19
CA ALA A 177 -2.87 1.76 15.04
C ALA A 177 -2.48 0.65 14.05
N TRP A 178 -2.96 -0.56 14.32
CA TRP A 178 -2.92 -1.70 13.41
C TRP A 178 -4.34 -2.04 12.98
N ILE A 179 -4.58 -2.09 11.68
CA ILE A 179 -5.85 -2.44 11.07
C ILE A 179 -5.62 -3.67 10.19
N ASP A 180 -6.04 -4.84 10.65
CA ASP A 180 -5.99 -6.06 9.86
C ASP A 180 -7.33 -6.28 9.14
N TRP A 181 -7.32 -6.18 7.82
CA TRP A 181 -8.44 -6.54 6.94
C TRP A 181 -8.13 -7.72 6.02
N ARG A 182 -6.93 -8.30 6.14
CA ARG A 182 -6.47 -9.40 5.30
C ARG A 182 -6.85 -10.74 5.92
N SER A 183 -8.15 -10.92 6.14
CA SER A 183 -8.71 -12.12 6.76
C SER A 183 -10.02 -12.53 6.08
N ASP A 184 -10.45 -13.75 6.35
CA ASP A 184 -11.72 -14.27 5.86
C ASP A 184 -12.90 -13.57 6.57
N ARG A 185 -13.75 -12.87 5.80
CA ARG A 185 -14.86 -12.02 6.25
C ARG A 185 -16.00 -12.05 5.24
N PRO A 186 -17.25 -11.72 5.63
CA PRO A 186 -18.34 -11.57 4.67
C PRO A 186 -17.99 -10.62 3.52
N GLU A 187 -17.33 -9.50 3.80
CA GLU A 187 -16.94 -8.51 2.80
C GLU A 187 -15.87 -9.02 1.82
N THR A 188 -14.93 -9.86 2.29
CA THR A 188 -13.85 -10.44 1.48
C THR A 188 -14.29 -11.65 0.66
N ARG A 189 -15.51 -12.16 0.91
CA ARG A 189 -16.15 -13.22 0.11
C ARG A 189 -17.06 -12.68 -0.98
N ASP A 190 -17.47 -11.42 -0.92
CA ASP A 190 -18.38 -10.81 -1.88
C ASP A 190 -17.62 -10.35 -3.14
N PRO A 191 -17.82 -10.98 -4.32
CA PRO A 191 -17.13 -10.57 -5.54
C PRO A 191 -17.51 -9.13 -5.98
N ALA A 192 -18.66 -8.60 -5.55
CA ALA A 192 -19.04 -7.22 -5.84
C ALA A 192 -18.13 -6.19 -5.15
N ASN A 193 -17.29 -6.61 -4.19
CA ASN A 193 -16.31 -5.74 -3.54
C ASN A 193 -14.94 -5.75 -4.21
N PHE A 194 -14.73 -6.50 -5.29
CA PHE A 194 -13.39 -6.70 -5.88
C PHE A 194 -13.36 -6.53 -7.41
N PHE A 195 -12.28 -5.95 -7.91
CA PHE A 195 -11.88 -6.03 -9.32
C PHE A 195 -11.11 -7.32 -9.56
N ASP A 196 -10.12 -7.59 -8.70
CA ASP A 196 -9.36 -8.84 -8.68
C ASP A 196 -9.09 -9.29 -7.24
N LYS A 197 -8.22 -10.27 -7.05
CA LYS A 197 -7.98 -10.86 -5.73
C LYS A 197 -7.29 -9.92 -4.74
N THR A 198 -6.68 -8.84 -5.20
CA THR A 198 -5.92 -7.89 -4.38
C THR A 198 -6.44 -6.45 -4.47
N HIS A 199 -7.24 -6.13 -5.48
CA HIS A 199 -7.79 -4.80 -5.71
C HIS A 199 -9.30 -4.77 -5.44
N TYR A 200 -9.66 -4.14 -4.32
CA TYR A 200 -11.04 -3.92 -3.92
C TYR A 200 -11.67 -2.69 -4.59
N ARG A 201 -13.00 -2.67 -4.69
CA ARG A 201 -13.79 -1.58 -5.26
C ARG A 201 -14.04 -0.46 -4.26
N ALA A 202 -14.53 0.67 -4.78
CA ALA A 202 -14.84 1.86 -3.99
C ALA A 202 -15.80 1.62 -2.80
N SER A 203 -16.70 0.63 -2.89
CA SER A 203 -17.61 0.25 -1.79
C SER A 203 -16.83 -0.13 -0.53
N LEU A 204 -15.91 -1.09 -0.65
CA LEU A 204 -15.05 -1.57 0.43
C LEU A 204 -13.99 -0.54 0.79
N ALA A 205 -13.46 0.20 -0.19
CA ALA A 205 -12.52 1.30 0.05
C ALA A 205 -13.05 2.34 1.04
N ARG A 206 -14.29 2.80 0.83
CA ARG A 206 -14.95 3.78 1.72
C ARG A 206 -15.19 3.22 3.12
N GLN A 207 -15.35 1.91 3.28
CA GLN A 207 -15.46 1.29 4.59
C GLN A 207 -14.13 1.33 5.32
N LEU A 208 -13.03 0.94 4.66
CA LEU A 208 -11.68 1.04 5.21
C LEU A 208 -11.30 2.48 5.55
N GLU A 209 -11.63 3.43 4.68
CA GLU A 209 -11.38 4.86 4.90
C GLU A 209 -12.03 5.35 6.20
N ARG A 210 -13.31 4.99 6.45
CA ARG A 210 -14.00 5.34 7.70
C ARG A 210 -13.33 4.74 8.93
N ILE A 211 -12.82 3.51 8.84
CA ILE A 211 -12.11 2.84 9.94
C ILE A 211 -10.78 3.54 10.21
N ALA A 212 -10.00 3.82 9.16
CA ALA A 212 -8.73 4.54 9.29
C ALA A 212 -8.95 5.95 9.85
N ALA A 213 -9.95 6.69 9.35
CA ALA A 213 -10.30 8.02 9.85
C ALA A 213 -10.73 7.99 11.32
N HIS A 214 -11.46 6.95 11.75
CA HIS A 214 -11.82 6.76 13.16
C HIS A 214 -10.57 6.58 14.04
N GLU A 215 -9.66 5.68 13.68
CA GLU A 215 -8.42 5.46 14.44
C GLU A 215 -7.54 6.72 14.47
N ILE A 216 -7.39 7.41 13.34
CA ILE A 216 -6.66 8.69 13.30
C ILE A 216 -7.27 9.70 14.25
N SER A 217 -8.59 9.90 14.18
CA SER A 217 -9.29 10.87 15.04
C SER A 217 -9.17 10.53 16.52
N LYS A 218 -9.21 9.24 16.87
CA LYS A 218 -9.02 8.74 18.23
C LYS A 218 -7.60 9.01 18.73
N LEU A 219 -6.58 8.74 17.92
CA LEU A 219 -5.17 8.90 18.30
C LEU A 219 -4.74 10.38 18.38
N ILE A 220 -5.31 11.25 17.54
CA ILE A 220 -5.09 12.71 17.63
C ILE A 220 -5.69 13.27 18.93
N ARG A 221 -6.87 12.79 19.35
CA ARG A 221 -7.58 13.30 20.53
C ARG A 221 -7.07 12.76 21.87
N ALA A 222 -6.14 11.80 21.87
CA ALA A 222 -5.57 11.25 23.11
C ALA A 222 -4.50 12.15 23.75
N GLU A 223 -4.55 13.46 23.48
CA GLU A 223 -3.78 14.57 24.09
C GLU A 223 -4.51 15.15 25.30
#